data_AF-A0AAD2CIW2-F1
#
_entry.id   AF-A0AAD2CIW2-F1
#
_cell.length_a   1.000
_cell.length_b   1.000
_cell.length_c   1.000
_cell.angle_alpha   90.00
_cell.angle_beta   90.00
_cell.angle_gamma   90.00
#
_symmetry.space_group_name_H-M   'P 1'
#
loop_
_entity.id
_entity.type
_entity.pdbx_description
1 polymer ?
#
loop_
_entity_poly.entity_id
_entity_poly.type
_entity_poly.pdbx_seq_one_letter_code
_entity_poly.pdbx_strand_id
1 'polypeptide(L)'
;MSSGITLETGIRAVECAVLALHSVIGFVEPFTGLLAQTFQDKGAMPKWFFPAAGVLHATFAYLNFFGNEAMILVAQAYIASFHLGASFFHVRLGHHPLTFFAPSGFPVFAFVVTALRTNVWWAILGLIGCIALAAFLTWLLVNPPSNHHDRPDSSTPLFFADNKLSTSQTTETIRLS
;
A
#
# COMPACT_ATOMS: atom_id res chain seq x y z
N MET A 1 19.42 -29.68 11.26
CA MET A 1 17.95 -29.57 11.32
C MET A 1 17.47 -28.41 12.20
N SER A 2 17.96 -28.23 13.44
CA SER A 2 17.56 -27.11 14.33
C SER A 2 17.51 -25.73 13.66
N SER A 3 18.57 -25.31 12.97
CA SER A 3 18.69 -23.95 12.40
C SER A 3 17.60 -23.56 11.38
N GLY A 4 17.04 -24.54 10.65
CA GLY A 4 15.96 -24.27 9.68
C GLY A 4 14.64 -23.89 10.37
N ILE A 5 14.33 -24.56 11.48
CA ILE A 5 13.13 -24.30 12.30
C ILE A 5 13.23 -22.91 12.95
N THR A 6 14.41 -22.55 13.46
CA THR A 6 14.66 -21.22 14.04
C THR A 6 14.53 -20.11 13.00
N LEU A 7 15.06 -20.30 11.79
CA LEU A 7 14.96 -19.32 10.71
C LEU A 7 13.52 -19.15 10.22
N GLU A 8 12.80 -20.25 9.97
CA GLU A 8 11.39 -20.22 9.54
C GLU A 8 10.52 -19.47 10.56
N THR A 9 10.68 -19.81 11.85
CA THR A 9 9.92 -19.19 12.94
C THR A 9 10.25 -17.71 13.09
N GLY A 10 11.53 -17.33 12.95
CA GLY A 10 11.96 -15.93 12.99
C GLY A 10 11.37 -15.09 11.86
N ILE A 11 11.40 -15.59 10.62
CA ILE A 11 10.81 -14.92 9.47
C ILE A 11 9.29 -14.75 9.66
N ARG A 12 8.59 -15.84 10.03
CA ARG A 12 7.14 -15.81 10.29
C ARG A 12 6.76 -14.85 11.41
N ALA A 13 7.57 -14.73 12.47
CA ALA A 13 7.33 -13.76 13.53
C ALA A 13 7.44 -12.30 13.04
N VAL A 14 8.42 -12.00 12.18
CA VAL A 14 8.58 -10.67 11.55
C VAL A 14 7.39 -10.36 10.64
N GLU A 15 6.99 -11.30 9.78
CA GLU A 15 5.81 -11.18 8.92
C GLU A 15 4.54 -10.90 9.74
N CYS A 16 4.32 -11.66 10.81
CA CYS A 16 3.14 -11.49 11.68
C CYS A 16 3.14 -10.13 12.39
N ALA A 17 4.29 -9.66 12.87
CA ALA A 17 4.40 -8.34 13.49
C ALA A 17 4.08 -7.21 12.49
N VAL A 18 4.58 -7.31 11.25
CA VAL A 18 4.30 -6.32 10.21
C VAL A 18 2.83 -6.38 9.76
N LEU A 19 2.27 -7.57 9.57
CA LEU A 19 0.84 -7.74 9.26
C LEU A 19 -0.06 -7.20 10.38
N ALA A 20 0.28 -7.42 11.65
CA ALA A 20 -0.47 -6.86 12.77
C ALA A 20 -0.46 -5.32 12.76
N LEU A 21 0.69 -4.70 12.49
CA LEU A 21 0.78 -3.24 12.32
C LEU A 21 -0.05 -2.75 11.12
N HIS A 22 0.07 -3.39 9.95
CA HIS A 22 -0.73 -3.05 8.77
C HIS A 22 -2.23 -3.34 8.95
N SER A 23 -2.59 -4.26 9.85
CA SER A 23 -3.97 -4.52 10.23
C SER A 23 -4.57 -3.33 10.96
N VAL A 24 -3.90 -2.84 12.01
CA VAL A 24 -4.33 -1.67 12.76
C VAL A 24 -4.42 -0.44 11.84
N ILE A 25 -3.37 -0.16 11.06
CA ILE A 25 -3.34 1.01 10.16
C ILE A 25 -4.47 0.93 9.12
N GLY A 26 -4.66 -0.23 8.46
CA GLY A 26 -5.74 -0.41 7.48
C GLY A 26 -7.14 -0.29 8.09
N PHE A 27 -7.34 -0.83 9.29
CA PHE A 27 -8.64 -0.79 9.98
C PHE A 27 -9.03 0.63 10.43
N VAL A 28 -8.08 1.44 10.90
CA VAL A 28 -8.34 2.83 11.31
C VAL A 28 -8.37 3.83 10.15
N GLU A 29 -7.99 3.41 8.94
CA GLU A 29 -7.90 4.28 7.77
C GLU A 29 -9.15 5.14 7.47
N PRO A 30 -10.40 4.66 7.65
CA PRO A 30 -11.60 5.50 7.48
C PRO A 30 -11.67 6.73 8.40
N PHE A 31 -10.90 6.73 9.49
CA PHE A 31 -10.82 7.82 10.47
C PHE A 31 -9.54 8.66 10.32
N THR A 32 -8.46 8.08 9.80
CA THR A 32 -7.14 8.73 9.71
C THR A 32 -6.79 9.28 8.33
N GLY A 33 -7.22 8.63 7.24
CA GLY A 33 -6.83 8.98 5.87
C GLY A 33 -5.31 8.88 5.58
N LEU A 34 -4.58 8.15 6.41
CA LEU A 34 -3.12 8.10 6.45
C LEU A 34 -2.57 7.37 5.23
N LEU A 35 -3.12 6.19 4.91
CA LEU A 35 -2.72 5.40 3.76
C LEU A 35 -3.10 6.09 2.45
N ALA A 36 -4.30 6.67 2.35
CA ALA A 36 -4.74 7.42 1.18
C ALA A 36 -3.82 8.64 0.91
N GLN A 37 -3.36 9.32 1.96
CA GLN A 37 -2.40 10.41 1.86
C GLN A 37 -0.98 9.92 1.51
N THR A 38 -0.46 8.92 2.23
CA THR A 38 0.90 8.38 2.05
C THR A 38 1.09 7.72 0.68
N PHE A 39 0.07 6.99 0.21
CA PHE A 39 0.08 6.35 -1.11
C PHE A 39 -0.37 7.28 -2.24
N GLN A 40 -0.68 8.56 -1.95
CA GLN A 40 -1.17 9.53 -2.93
C GLN A 40 -2.31 8.97 -3.80
N ASP A 41 -3.19 8.18 -3.19
CA ASP A 41 -4.12 7.29 -3.91
C ASP A 41 -5.05 8.07 -4.86
N LYS A 42 -5.42 9.31 -4.51
CA LYS A 42 -6.26 10.21 -5.33
C LYS A 42 -7.60 9.58 -5.78
N GLY A 43 -8.06 8.53 -5.09
CA GLY A 43 -9.26 7.77 -5.44
C GLY A 43 -9.04 6.63 -6.44
N ALA A 44 -7.79 6.23 -6.69
CA ALA A 44 -7.44 5.09 -7.53
C ALA A 44 -7.92 3.75 -6.93
N MET A 45 -8.08 3.68 -5.60
CA MET A 45 -8.64 2.55 -4.86
C MET A 45 -9.99 2.86 -4.21
N PRO A 46 -10.90 1.87 -4.09
CA PRO A 46 -12.17 2.08 -3.42
C PRO A 46 -11.99 2.20 -1.90
N LYS A 47 -12.73 3.12 -1.26
CA LYS A 47 -12.59 3.46 0.18
C LYS A 47 -12.73 2.27 1.15
N TRP A 48 -13.42 1.19 0.77
CA TRP A 48 -13.55 -0.02 1.59
C TRP A 48 -12.31 -0.91 1.56
N PHE A 49 -11.38 -0.71 0.62
CA PHE A 49 -10.21 -1.57 0.43
C PHE A 49 -9.30 -1.59 1.66
N PHE A 50 -8.95 -0.43 2.22
CA PHE A 50 -8.04 -0.34 3.36
C PHE A 50 -8.56 -1.03 4.63
N PRO A 51 -9.81 -0.82 5.10
CA PRO A 51 -10.32 -1.57 6.25
C PRO A 51 -10.49 -3.07 5.96
N ALA A 52 -10.87 -3.46 4.73
CA ALA A 52 -10.95 -4.87 4.35
C ALA A 52 -9.55 -5.54 4.34
N ALA A 53 -8.55 -4.88 3.78
CA ALA A 53 -7.15 -5.31 3.85
C ALA A 53 -6.66 -5.39 5.31
N GLY A 54 -7.07 -4.44 6.17
CA GLY A 54 -6.78 -4.47 7.60
C GLY A 54 -7.29 -5.75 8.29
N VAL A 55 -8.54 -6.14 8.03
CA VAL A 55 -9.13 -7.40 8.57
C VAL A 55 -8.42 -8.64 8.01
N LEU A 56 -8.08 -8.65 6.71
CA LEU A 56 -7.33 -9.74 6.10
C LEU A 56 -5.93 -9.85 6.70
N HIS A 57 -5.21 -8.75 6.92
CA HIS A 57 -3.90 -8.75 7.57
C HIS A 57 -3.93 -9.38 8.97
N ALA A 58 -4.91 -9.06 9.81
CA ALA A 58 -5.07 -9.73 11.12
C ALA A 58 -5.34 -11.23 10.97
N THR A 59 -6.21 -11.61 10.03
CA THR A 59 -6.56 -13.00 9.75
C THR A 59 -5.33 -13.80 9.33
N PHE A 60 -4.55 -13.29 8.38
CA PHE A 60 -3.36 -13.98 7.89
C PHE A 60 -2.16 -13.89 8.83
N ALA A 61 -2.05 -12.87 9.70
CA ALA A 61 -1.11 -12.89 10.81
C ALA A 61 -1.42 -14.04 11.78
N TYR A 62 -2.69 -14.20 12.16
CA TYR A 62 -3.13 -15.31 13.02
C TYR A 62 -2.86 -16.68 12.37
N LEU A 63 -3.22 -16.86 11.10
CA LEU A 63 -2.97 -18.11 10.36
C LEU A 63 -1.47 -18.39 10.16
N ASN A 64 -0.64 -17.37 9.89
CA ASN A 64 0.80 -17.55 9.73
C ASN A 64 1.51 -17.88 11.05
N PHE A 65 0.98 -17.45 12.20
CA PHE A 65 1.58 -17.74 13.50
C PHE A 65 1.07 -19.05 14.12
N PHE A 66 -0.26 -19.22 14.20
CA PHE A 66 -0.93 -20.33 14.91
C PHE A 66 -1.51 -21.42 14.01
N GLY A 67 -1.50 -21.22 12.69
CA GLY A 67 -2.09 -22.17 11.74
C GLY A 67 -1.33 -23.50 11.65
N ASN A 68 -2.04 -24.51 11.15
CA ASN A 68 -1.41 -25.74 10.68
C ASN A 68 -0.61 -25.50 9.38
N GLU A 69 0.08 -26.53 8.88
CA GLU A 69 0.93 -26.43 7.69
C GLU A 69 0.23 -25.84 6.46
N ALA A 70 -1.00 -26.29 6.16
CA ALA A 70 -1.77 -25.76 5.03
C ALA A 70 -2.17 -24.29 5.24
N MET A 71 -2.56 -23.92 6.47
CA MET A 71 -2.89 -22.53 6.83
C MET A 71 -1.68 -21.60 6.72
N ILE A 72 -0.49 -22.06 7.12
CA ILE A 72 0.76 -21.30 6.95
C ILE A 72 1.04 -21.07 5.47
N LEU A 73 1.00 -22.12 4.63
CA LEU A 73 1.25 -21.99 3.19
C LEU A 73 0.24 -21.06 2.49
N VAL A 74 -1.04 -21.11 2.90
CA VAL A 74 -2.08 -20.18 2.42
C VAL A 74 -1.79 -18.74 2.88
N ALA A 75 -1.32 -18.53 4.11
CA ALA A 75 -0.90 -17.22 4.57
C ALA A 75 0.34 -16.70 3.81
N GLN A 76 1.29 -17.57 3.45
CA GLN A 76 2.45 -17.19 2.64
C GLN A 76 2.06 -16.79 1.21
N ALA A 77 1.11 -17.51 0.60
CA ALA A 77 0.55 -17.12 -0.70
C ALA A 77 -0.17 -15.75 -0.62
N TYR A 78 -0.91 -15.49 0.47
CA TYR A 78 -1.49 -14.17 0.70
C TYR A 78 -0.43 -13.07 0.89
N ILE A 79 0.59 -13.29 1.74
CA ILE A 79 1.67 -12.33 1.98
C ILE A 79 2.35 -11.98 0.65
N ALA A 80 2.72 -12.98 -0.15
CA ALA A 80 3.36 -12.76 -1.45
C ALA A 80 2.44 -12.00 -2.41
N SER A 81 1.20 -12.47 -2.62
CA SER A 81 0.27 -11.85 -3.60
C SER A 81 -0.17 -10.44 -3.20
N PHE A 82 -0.43 -10.17 -1.92
CA PHE A 82 -0.81 -8.83 -1.45
C PHE A 82 0.34 -7.82 -1.64
N HIS A 83 1.56 -8.17 -1.23
CA HIS A 83 2.70 -7.26 -1.34
C HIS A 83 3.18 -7.09 -2.79
N LEU A 84 3.11 -8.13 -3.63
CA LEU A 84 3.28 -7.97 -5.09
C LEU A 84 2.22 -7.05 -5.68
N GLY A 85 0.97 -7.12 -5.20
CA GLY A 85 -0.10 -6.19 -5.58
C GLY A 85 0.22 -4.75 -5.20
N ALA A 86 0.73 -4.50 -3.99
CA ALA A 86 1.21 -3.18 -3.57
C ALA A 86 2.37 -2.67 -4.43
N SER A 87 3.32 -3.55 -4.79
CA SER A 87 4.41 -3.24 -5.72
C SER A 87 3.89 -2.84 -7.11
N PHE A 88 2.94 -3.59 -7.68
CA PHE A 88 2.35 -3.29 -8.98
C PHE A 88 1.44 -2.05 -8.95
N PHE A 89 0.74 -1.80 -7.85
CA PHE A 89 -0.03 -0.58 -7.61
C PHE A 89 0.86 0.67 -7.70
N HIS A 90 2.02 0.69 -7.02
CA HIS A 90 2.96 1.81 -7.13
C HIS A 90 3.49 2.03 -8.55
N VAL A 91 3.80 0.95 -9.28
CA VAL A 91 4.20 1.04 -10.70
C VAL A 91 3.05 1.62 -11.56
N ARG A 92 1.81 1.16 -11.33
CA ARG A 92 0.63 1.60 -12.09
C ARG A 92 0.22 3.05 -11.79
N LEU A 93 0.53 3.57 -10.60
CA LEU A 93 0.40 5.00 -10.27
C LEU A 93 1.57 5.86 -10.78
N GLY A 94 2.60 5.28 -11.39
CA GLY A 94 3.77 6.02 -11.87
C GLY A 94 4.66 6.55 -10.73
N HIS A 95 4.62 5.93 -9.56
CA HIS A 95 5.49 6.31 -8.44
C HIS A 95 6.97 6.02 -8.74
N HIS A 96 7.86 6.69 -8.01
CA HIS A 96 9.30 6.48 -8.17
C HIS A 96 9.68 5.00 -7.96
N PRO A 97 10.50 4.38 -8.83
CA PRO A 97 10.79 2.94 -8.78
C PRO A 97 11.32 2.42 -7.44
N LEU A 98 11.92 3.28 -6.60
CA LEU A 98 12.34 2.87 -5.25
C LEU A 98 11.17 2.44 -4.34
N THR A 99 9.96 2.95 -4.57
CA THR A 99 8.76 2.56 -3.81
C THR A 99 8.31 1.11 -4.06
N PHE A 100 8.79 0.48 -5.13
CA PHE A 100 8.58 -0.95 -5.41
C PHE A 100 9.33 -1.86 -4.43
N PHE A 101 10.51 -1.47 -3.94
CA PHE A 101 11.38 -2.37 -3.18
C PHE A 101 10.87 -2.64 -1.76
N ALA A 102 10.26 -1.64 -1.12
CA ALA A 102 9.74 -1.75 0.26
C ALA A 102 8.70 -2.88 0.41
N PRO A 103 7.60 -2.94 -0.40
CA PRO A 103 6.69 -4.09 -0.36
C PRO A 103 7.33 -5.38 -0.89
N SER A 104 8.24 -5.30 -1.88
CA SER A 104 8.82 -6.49 -2.52
C SER A 104 9.77 -7.32 -1.64
N GLY A 105 10.09 -6.89 -0.42
CA GLY A 105 10.80 -7.72 0.57
C GLY A 105 9.95 -8.90 1.10
N PHE A 106 8.65 -8.70 1.30
CA PHE A 106 7.77 -9.71 1.90
C PHE A 106 7.53 -10.95 1.01
N PRO A 107 7.37 -10.83 -0.32
CA PRO A 107 7.36 -11.98 -1.22
C PRO A 107 8.64 -12.84 -1.16
N VAL A 108 9.80 -12.25 -0.86
CA VAL A 108 11.06 -13.00 -0.68
C VAL A 108 11.04 -13.80 0.61
N PHE A 109 10.58 -13.21 1.72
CA PHE A 109 10.38 -13.92 2.99
C PHE A 109 9.38 -15.07 2.83
N ALA A 110 8.25 -14.81 2.17
CA ALA A 110 7.24 -15.83 1.92
C ALA A 110 7.72 -16.97 1.02
N PHE A 111 8.55 -16.66 0.02
CA PHE A 111 9.24 -17.66 -0.79
C PHE A 111 10.18 -18.54 0.06
N VAL A 112 10.99 -17.93 0.94
CA VAL A 112 11.90 -18.67 1.82
C VAL A 112 11.14 -19.58 2.78
N VAL A 113 10.08 -19.09 3.45
CA VAL A 113 9.24 -19.92 4.33
C VAL A 113 8.61 -21.07 3.54
N THR A 114 8.05 -20.80 2.36
CA THR A 114 7.44 -21.83 1.51
C THR A 114 8.45 -22.89 1.07
N ALA A 115 9.66 -22.47 0.68
CA ALA A 115 10.73 -23.37 0.27
C ALA A 115 11.28 -24.24 1.42
N LEU A 116 11.35 -23.69 2.64
CA LEU A 116 11.73 -24.43 3.85
C LEU A 116 10.67 -25.45 4.28
N ARG A 117 9.38 -25.14 4.10
CA ARG A 117 8.27 -26.02 4.50
C ARG A 117 7.91 -27.08 3.46
N THR A 118 8.15 -26.83 2.17
CA THR A 118 7.79 -27.74 1.07
C THR A 118 9.02 -28.16 0.27
N ASN A 119 9.29 -27.49 -0.86
CA ASN A 119 10.56 -27.50 -1.57
C ASN A 119 10.62 -26.27 -2.50
N VAL A 120 11.80 -26.03 -3.09
CA VAL A 120 12.04 -24.87 -3.96
C VAL A 120 11.12 -24.82 -5.19
N TRP A 121 10.73 -25.97 -5.76
CA TRP A 121 9.86 -26.01 -6.95
C TRP A 121 8.43 -25.60 -6.64
N TRP A 122 7.87 -26.07 -5.53
CA TRP A 122 6.56 -25.61 -5.06
C TRP A 122 6.57 -24.12 -4.68
N ALA A 123 7.67 -23.63 -4.08
CA ALA A 123 7.84 -22.21 -3.80
C ALA A 123 7.87 -21.36 -5.07
N ILE A 124 8.56 -21.79 -6.13
CA ILE A 124 8.58 -21.12 -7.44
C ILE A 124 7.19 -21.11 -8.07
N LEU A 125 6.51 -22.27 -8.15
CA LEU A 125 5.17 -22.37 -8.73
C LEU A 125 4.14 -21.53 -7.96
N GLY A 126 4.18 -21.56 -6.63
CA GLY A 126 3.34 -20.72 -5.77
C GLY A 126 3.59 -19.23 -6.00
N LEU A 127 4.86 -18.81 -6.10
CA LEU A 127 5.22 -17.42 -6.37
C LEU A 127 4.75 -16.95 -7.75
N ILE A 128 4.87 -17.77 -8.80
CA ILE A 128 4.33 -17.48 -10.14
C ILE A 128 2.80 -17.28 -10.08
N GLY A 129 2.09 -18.15 -9.36
CA GLY A 129 0.65 -17.98 -9.12
C GLY A 129 0.31 -16.68 -8.39
N CYS A 130 1.10 -16.31 -7.37
CA CYS A 130 0.94 -15.06 -6.64
C CYS A 130 1.20 -13.83 -7.52
N ILE A 131 2.21 -13.87 -8.39
CA ILE A 131 2.51 -12.81 -9.38
C ILE A 131 1.34 -12.64 -10.34
N ALA A 132 0.83 -13.73 -10.91
CA ALA A 132 -0.30 -13.69 -11.85
C ALA A 132 -1.57 -13.12 -11.19
N LEU A 133 -1.89 -13.58 -9.97
CA LEU A 133 -3.03 -13.09 -9.20
C LEU A 133 -2.88 -11.60 -8.84
N ALA A 134 -1.71 -11.20 -8.37
CA ALA A 134 -1.40 -9.81 -8.01
C ALA A 134 -1.52 -8.88 -9.23
N ALA A 135 -0.97 -9.27 -10.37
CA ALA A 135 -1.06 -8.50 -11.61
C ALA A 135 -2.52 -8.37 -12.10
N PHE A 136 -3.29 -9.47 -12.06
CA PHE A 136 -4.71 -9.48 -12.42
C PHE A 136 -5.56 -8.58 -11.50
N LEU A 137 -5.41 -8.70 -10.18
CA LEU A 137 -6.14 -7.88 -9.21
C LEU A 137 -5.73 -6.40 -9.29
N THR A 138 -4.45 -6.10 -9.52
CA THR A 138 -3.99 -4.72 -9.75
C THR A 138 -4.61 -4.14 -11.01
N TRP A 139 -4.68 -4.93 -12.09
CA TRP A 139 -5.31 -4.50 -13.33
C TRP A 139 -6.82 -4.25 -13.18
N LEU A 140 -7.51 -5.05 -12.37
CA LEU A 140 -8.95 -4.99 -12.13
C LEU A 140 -9.36 -3.87 -11.15
N LEU A 141 -8.61 -3.66 -10.07
CA LEU A 141 -9.01 -2.78 -8.96
C LEU A 141 -8.46 -1.35 -9.07
N VAL A 142 -7.25 -1.18 -9.62
CA VAL A 142 -6.55 0.11 -9.61
C VAL A 142 -6.91 0.92 -10.84
N ASN A 143 -7.63 2.02 -10.66
CA ASN A 143 -7.87 2.98 -11.75
C ASN A 143 -6.76 4.03 -11.72
N PRO A 144 -5.80 4.04 -12.65
CA PRO A 144 -4.77 5.08 -12.67
C PRO A 144 -5.45 6.44 -12.86
N PRO A 145 -5.00 7.51 -12.16
CA PRO A 145 -5.54 8.85 -12.39
C PRO A 145 -5.48 9.16 -13.89
N SER A 146 -6.59 9.63 -14.45
CA SER A 146 -6.58 10.13 -15.83
C SER A 146 -5.54 11.24 -15.90
N ASN A 147 -4.55 11.09 -16.78
CA ASN A 147 -3.66 12.17 -17.16
C ASN A 147 -4.51 13.22 -17.89
N HIS A 148 -5.21 14.05 -17.11
CA HIS A 148 -5.56 15.38 -17.56
C HIS A 148 -4.22 16.08 -17.78
N HIS A 149 -3.78 16.02 -19.03
CA HIS A 149 -3.15 17.19 -19.62
C HIS A 149 -4.10 18.35 -19.38
N ASP A 150 -3.81 19.12 -18.33
CA ASP A 150 -4.04 20.54 -18.35
C ASP A 150 -3.21 21.08 -19.52
N ARG A 151 -3.77 20.96 -20.74
CA ARG A 151 -3.62 22.05 -21.68
C ARG A 151 -4.19 23.26 -20.93
N PRO A 152 -3.42 24.34 -20.75
CA PRO A 152 -4.05 25.60 -20.40
C PRO A 152 -4.94 25.97 -21.58
N ASP A 153 -6.23 25.69 -21.46
CA ASP A 153 -7.23 26.15 -22.41
C ASP A 153 -7.19 27.68 -22.36
N SER A 154 -6.51 28.27 -23.34
CA SER A 154 -6.19 29.69 -23.44
C SER A 154 -7.40 30.55 -23.83
N SER A 155 -8.57 30.14 -23.38
CA SER A 155 -9.89 30.72 -23.65
C SER A 155 -10.52 31.32 -22.38
N THR A 156 -9.70 31.86 -21.47
CA THR A 156 -10.15 32.90 -20.53
C THR A 156 -10.26 34.22 -21.31
N PRO A 157 -11.46 34.72 -21.67
CA PRO A 157 -11.58 36.07 -22.19
C PRO A 157 -11.17 37.06 -21.10
N LEU A 158 -10.25 37.97 -21.43
CA LEU A 158 -9.89 39.13 -20.61
C LEU A 158 -11.10 40.09 -20.51
N PHE A 159 -12.02 39.82 -19.59
CA PHE A 159 -13.25 40.59 -19.44
C PHE A 159 -13.75 40.67 -17.98
N PHE A 160 -12.94 41.26 -17.10
CA PHE A 160 -13.30 41.94 -15.84
C PHE A 160 -11.98 42.54 -15.30
N ALA A 161 -11.52 43.70 -15.77
CA ALA A 161 -12.15 45.03 -15.73
C ALA A 161 -12.39 45.53 -14.29
N ASP A 162 -11.49 46.43 -13.90
CA ASP A 162 -11.55 47.44 -12.84
C ASP A 162 -12.87 47.62 -12.07
N ASN A 163 -12.87 47.28 -10.77
CA ASN A 163 -13.35 48.19 -9.72
C ASN A 163 -13.10 47.68 -8.28
N LYS A 164 -12.18 48.32 -7.54
CA LYS A 164 -12.53 49.27 -6.47
C LYS A 164 -11.32 49.78 -5.70
N LEU A 165 -11.22 51.10 -5.66
CA LEU A 165 -10.27 51.88 -4.86
C LEU A 165 -10.80 52.06 -3.42
N SER A 166 -9.88 52.34 -2.48
CA SER A 166 -10.09 53.11 -1.25
C SER A 166 -10.93 52.53 -0.09
N THR A 167 -10.24 52.05 0.95
CA THR A 167 -10.34 52.37 2.40
C THR A 167 -9.52 51.30 3.14
N SER A 168 -8.55 51.58 4.02
CA SER A 168 -8.50 52.59 5.08
C SER A 168 -7.06 53.09 5.34
N GLN A 169 -6.86 54.40 5.37
CA GLN A 169 -5.86 55.00 6.28
C GLN A 169 -6.48 55.14 7.68
N THR A 170 -5.67 55.53 8.69
CA THR A 170 -6.04 55.59 10.13
C THR A 170 -6.32 54.17 10.68
N THR A 171 -5.63 53.60 11.68
CA THR A 171 -5.28 54.07 13.04
C THR A 171 -4.27 53.03 13.61
N GLU A 172 -3.22 53.32 14.40
CA GLU A 172 -2.75 54.54 15.07
C GLU A 172 -1.20 54.60 15.15
N THR A 173 -0.68 55.60 15.86
CA THR A 173 0.68 55.70 16.43
C THR A 173 0.65 55.16 17.88
N ILE A 174 1.73 54.56 18.42
CA ILE A 174 2.26 54.85 19.80
C ILE A 174 3.45 53.93 20.21
N ARG A 175 4.59 54.59 20.41
CA ARG A 175 5.69 54.37 21.36
C ARG A 175 6.50 53.07 21.38
N LEU A 176 7.77 53.27 20.99
CA LEU A 176 8.98 52.74 21.63
C LEU A 176 8.96 52.90 23.17
N SER A 177 9.44 51.87 23.86
CA SER A 177 10.17 51.94 25.14
C SER A 177 11.11 50.74 25.24
#